data_AF-A0A7W2E0A5-F1
#
_entry.id   AF-A0A7W2E0A5-F1
#
_cell.length_a   1.000
_cell.length_b   1.000
_cell.length_c   1.000
_cell.angle_alpha   90.00
_cell.angle_beta   90.00
_cell.angle_gamma   90.00
#
_symmetry.space_group_name_H-M   'P 1'
#
loop_
_entity.id
_entity.type
_entity.pdbx_description
1 polymer ?
#
loop_
_entity_poly.entity_id
_entity_poly.type
_entity_poly.pdbx_seq_one_letter_code
_entity_poly.pdbx_strand_id
1 'polypeptide(L)'
;MAEQFPHEGEHRPASSEKDLQREVAELQNQSATAARLFDIRRIIGGLFVLYGVIVTIAGLTASDADIDKAVGVNINLWTGLGMLILGLLFLLWLKLRPTEPPEVTEEDVREQK
;
A
#
# COMPACT_ATOMS: atom_id res chain seq x y z
N MET A 1 -60.25 24.78 31.07
CA MET A 1 -60.14 23.32 31.21
C MET A 1 -59.97 22.76 29.80
N ALA A 2 -58.78 22.42 29.30
CA ALA A 2 -57.53 22.10 29.96
C ALA A 2 -56.37 22.85 29.28
N GLU A 3 -55.59 23.56 30.09
CA GLU A 3 -54.16 23.75 29.82
C GLU A 3 -53.45 22.41 30.04
N GLN A 4 -52.25 22.29 29.47
CA GLN A 4 -51.25 21.24 29.64
C GLN A 4 -51.50 19.94 28.87
N PHE A 5 -50.57 19.62 27.96
CA PHE A 5 -49.44 18.78 28.37
C PHE A 5 -48.12 19.33 27.78
N PRO A 6 -47.15 19.69 28.64
CA PRO A 6 -45.75 19.93 28.28
C PRO A 6 -44.95 18.62 28.32
N HIS A 7 -43.64 18.77 28.06
CA HIS A 7 -42.54 17.83 28.20
C HIS A 7 -42.16 17.12 26.89
N GLU A 8 -41.15 17.64 26.21
CA GLU A 8 -39.73 17.36 26.51
C GLU A 8 -39.42 15.89 26.26
N GLY A 9 -38.63 15.65 25.23
CA GLY A 9 -38.22 14.31 24.85
C GLY A 9 -37.35 14.35 23.62
N GLU A 10 -36.07 14.63 23.86
CA GLU A 10 -34.97 14.01 23.11
C GLU A 10 -34.87 14.35 21.62
N HIS A 11 -34.11 15.41 21.35
CA HIS A 11 -32.80 15.26 20.69
C HIS A 11 -32.49 13.83 20.18
N ARG A 12 -33.00 13.45 19.00
CA ARG A 12 -32.46 12.29 18.25
C ARG A 12 -32.34 12.64 16.76
N PRO A 13 -31.11 12.94 16.28
CA PRO A 13 -30.86 13.62 15.02
C PRO A 13 -31.02 12.68 13.82
N ALA A 14 -32.15 12.76 13.12
CA ALA A 14 -32.31 12.12 11.81
C ALA A 14 -31.33 12.67 10.74
N SER A 15 -30.75 13.85 10.97
CA SER A 15 -29.60 14.36 10.20
C SER A 15 -28.35 13.53 10.47
N SER A 16 -28.03 13.26 11.74
CA SER A 16 -26.79 12.59 12.14
C SER A 16 -26.63 11.19 11.56
N GLU A 17 -27.70 10.39 11.39
CA GLU A 17 -27.53 9.04 10.85
C GLU A 17 -27.26 9.02 9.33
N LYS A 18 -27.85 9.96 8.59
CA LYS A 18 -27.57 10.12 7.15
C LYS A 18 -26.21 10.75 6.89
N ASP A 19 -25.82 11.69 7.76
CA ASP A 19 -24.51 12.33 7.72
C ASP A 19 -23.41 11.30 8.01
N LEU A 20 -23.59 10.43 9.01
CA LEU A 20 -22.68 9.30 9.28
C LEU A 20 -22.61 8.31 8.13
N GLN A 21 -23.74 8.02 7.47
CA GLN A 21 -23.75 7.11 6.31
C GLN A 21 -23.01 7.69 5.09
N ARG A 22 -23.06 9.01 4.88
CA ARG A 22 -22.26 9.69 3.85
C ARG A 22 -20.78 9.70 4.20
N GLU A 23 -20.47 10.00 5.46
CA GLU A 23 -19.11 9.99 5.99
C GLU A 23 -18.47 8.60 5.82
N VAL A 24 -19.20 7.52 6.12
CA VAL A 24 -18.73 6.14 5.86
C VAL A 24 -18.58 5.86 4.35
N ALA A 25 -19.51 6.32 3.52
CA ALA A 25 -19.46 6.10 2.07
C ALA A 25 -18.26 6.81 1.40
N GLU A 26 -17.90 8.02 1.83
CA GLU A 26 -16.69 8.72 1.39
C GLU A 26 -15.42 8.03 1.89
N LEU A 27 -15.38 7.61 3.14
CA LEU A 27 -14.23 6.90 3.73
C LEU A 27 -13.96 5.57 3.00
N GLN A 28 -15.00 4.89 2.54
CA GLN A 28 -14.89 3.68 1.71
C GLN A 28 -14.38 3.97 0.30
N ASN A 29 -14.72 5.12 -0.30
CA ASN A 29 -14.28 5.48 -1.65
C ASN A 29 -12.83 6.02 -1.68
N GLN A 30 -12.42 6.74 -0.63
CA GLN A 30 -11.04 7.20 -0.43
C GLN A 30 -10.08 6.05 -0.13
N SER A 31 -10.50 5.04 0.65
CA SER A 31 -9.70 3.82 0.87
C SER A 31 -9.62 2.93 -0.38
N ALA A 32 -10.66 2.92 -1.23
CA ALA A 32 -10.64 2.30 -2.55
C ALA A 32 -9.67 2.99 -3.53
N THR A 33 -9.40 4.30 -3.35
CA THR A 33 -8.34 5.05 -4.06
C THR A 33 -6.95 4.91 -3.39
N ALA A 34 -6.88 4.66 -2.08
CA ALA A 34 -5.64 4.40 -1.36
C ALA A 34 -5.08 2.99 -1.64
N ALA A 35 -5.95 2.01 -1.90
CA ALA A 35 -5.57 0.70 -2.43
C ALA A 35 -5.09 0.81 -3.88
N ARG A 36 -5.78 1.57 -4.75
CA ARG A 36 -5.46 1.92 -6.15
C ARG A 36 -3.97 2.10 -6.47
N LEU A 37 -3.19 2.60 -5.51
CA LEU A 37 -1.78 2.87 -5.65
C LEU A 37 -0.85 1.70 -5.29
N PHE A 38 -1.22 0.75 -4.41
CA PHE A 38 -0.45 -0.49 -4.15
C PHE A 38 1.08 -0.30 -4.18
N ASP A 39 1.51 0.78 -3.56
CA ASP A 39 2.85 1.35 -3.73
C ASP A 39 3.89 0.47 -3.04
N ILE A 40 3.47 -0.32 -2.06
CA ILE A 40 4.39 -1.09 -1.23
C ILE A 40 5.00 -2.29 -1.96
N ARG A 41 4.24 -3.01 -2.80
CA ARG A 41 4.77 -4.17 -3.53
C ARG A 41 5.79 -3.73 -4.58
N ARG A 42 5.60 -2.53 -5.14
CA ARG A 42 6.46 -1.91 -6.14
C ARG A 42 7.71 -1.32 -5.51
N ILE A 43 7.58 -0.62 -4.38
CA ILE A 43 8.70 -0.08 -3.59
C ILE A 43 9.54 -1.21 -3.01
N ILE A 44 8.94 -2.16 -2.28
CA ILE A 44 9.66 -3.29 -1.68
C ILE A 44 10.32 -4.13 -2.77
N GLY A 45 9.58 -4.49 -3.83
CA GLY A 45 10.13 -5.24 -4.95
C GLY A 45 11.31 -4.53 -5.63
N GLY A 46 11.17 -3.24 -5.91
CA GLY A 46 12.24 -2.43 -6.50
C GLY A 46 13.47 -2.31 -5.59
N LEU A 47 13.26 -2.15 -4.28
CA LEU A 47 14.33 -2.05 -3.28
C LEU A 47 15.12 -3.36 -3.17
N PHE A 48 14.41 -4.50 -3.13
CA PHE A 48 15.02 -5.83 -3.14
C PHE A 48 15.84 -6.09 -4.41
N VAL A 49 15.35 -5.66 -5.58
CA VAL A 49 16.12 -5.77 -6.82
C VAL A 49 17.35 -4.88 -6.78
N LEU A 50 17.24 -3.61 -6.38
CA LEU A 50 18.36 -2.67 -6.33
C LEU A 50 19.46 -3.14 -5.38
N TYR A 51 19.12 -3.45 -4.12
CA TYR A 51 20.10 -3.96 -3.16
C TYR A 51 20.59 -5.36 -3.54
N GLY A 52 19.71 -6.22 -4.04
CA GLY A 52 20.09 -7.55 -4.52
C GLY A 52 21.16 -7.49 -5.60
N VAL A 53 21.05 -6.57 -6.56
CA VAL A 53 22.07 -6.34 -7.59
C VAL A 53 23.39 -5.86 -6.97
N ILE A 54 23.37 -4.87 -6.08
CA ILE A 54 24.58 -4.36 -5.42
C ILE A 54 25.29 -5.47 -4.63
N VAL A 55 24.53 -6.22 -3.83
CA VAL A 55 25.05 -7.29 -2.98
C VAL A 55 25.53 -8.48 -3.82
N THR A 56 24.85 -8.79 -4.93
CA THR A 56 25.31 -9.81 -5.88
C THR A 56 26.62 -9.41 -6.55
N ILE A 57 26.76 -8.15 -6.98
CA ILE A 57 28.01 -7.64 -7.57
C ILE A 57 29.13 -7.69 -6.52
N ALA A 58 28.87 -7.22 -5.30
CA ALA A 58 29.84 -7.30 -4.20
C ALA A 58 30.25 -8.75 -3.88
N GLY A 59 29.30 -9.69 -3.98
CA GLY A 59 29.58 -11.13 -3.92
C GLY A 59 30.47 -11.59 -5.07
N LEU A 60 30.14 -11.27 -6.31
CA LEU A 60 30.92 -11.66 -7.49
C LEU A 60 32.34 -11.08 -7.50
N THR A 61 32.53 -9.88 -6.93
CA THR A 61 33.85 -9.23 -6.83
C THR A 61 34.59 -9.54 -5.52
N ALA A 62 34.02 -10.40 -4.66
CA ALA A 62 34.69 -10.81 -3.44
C ALA A 62 35.96 -11.60 -3.76
N SER A 63 37.07 -11.23 -3.13
CA SER A 63 38.35 -11.90 -3.34
C SER A 63 38.39 -13.24 -2.58
N ASP A 64 39.16 -14.21 -3.05
CA ASP A 64 39.24 -15.57 -2.44
C ASP A 64 39.59 -15.52 -0.94
N ALA A 65 40.35 -14.52 -0.50
CA ALA A 65 40.69 -14.29 0.91
C ALA A 65 39.49 -13.93 1.81
N ASP A 66 38.40 -13.39 1.23
CA ASP A 66 37.15 -13.11 1.93
C ASP A 66 36.20 -14.33 1.93
N ILE A 67 36.31 -15.21 0.93
CA ILE A 67 35.55 -16.47 0.82
C ILE A 67 36.06 -17.51 1.84
N ASP A 68 37.37 -17.55 2.09
CA ASP A 68 37.99 -18.46 3.07
C ASP A 68 37.59 -18.15 4.52
N LYS A 69 37.27 -16.90 4.85
CA LYS A 69 36.74 -16.52 6.18
C LYS A 69 35.27 -16.89 6.37
N ALA A 70 34.56 -17.17 5.29
CA ALA A 70 33.14 -17.47 5.25
C ALA A 70 32.87 -18.95 4.90
N VAL A 71 33.57 -19.91 5.52
CA VAL A 71 33.29 -21.35 5.37
C VAL A 71 33.23 -21.80 3.89
N GLY A 72 33.97 -21.13 3.00
CA GLY A 72 34.00 -21.42 1.55
C GLY A 72 32.72 -21.07 0.78
N VAL A 73 31.75 -20.34 1.38
CA VAL A 73 30.50 -19.95 0.72
C VAL A 73 30.38 -18.44 0.67
N ASN A 74 30.12 -17.92 -0.52
CA ASN A 74 29.92 -16.48 -0.72
C ASN A 74 28.53 -16.05 -0.23
N ILE A 75 28.46 -15.64 1.04
CA ILE A 75 27.22 -15.23 1.71
C ILE A 75 26.58 -14.03 0.99
N ASN A 76 27.39 -13.06 0.53
CA ASN A 76 26.89 -11.91 -0.21
C ASN A 76 26.25 -12.36 -1.53
N LEU A 77 26.86 -13.29 -2.26
CA LEU A 77 26.30 -13.79 -3.53
C LEU A 77 24.95 -14.49 -3.30
N TRP A 78 24.86 -15.41 -2.34
CA TRP A 78 23.62 -16.13 -2.04
C TRP A 78 22.51 -15.21 -1.51
N THR A 79 22.89 -14.26 -0.65
CA THR A 79 21.96 -13.29 -0.08
C THR A 79 21.44 -12.33 -1.16
N GLY A 80 22.34 -11.81 -2.01
CA GLY A 80 22.01 -10.95 -3.14
C GLY A 80 21.12 -11.66 -4.16
N LEU A 81 21.42 -12.92 -4.48
CA LEU A 81 20.61 -13.73 -5.38
C LEU A 81 19.22 -14.03 -4.80
N GLY A 82 19.14 -14.35 -3.50
CA GLY A 82 17.86 -14.52 -2.80
C GLY A 82 17.01 -13.25 -2.81
N MET A 83 17.64 -12.09 -2.56
CA MET A 83 16.99 -10.78 -2.65
C MET A 83 16.50 -10.47 -4.06
N LEU A 84 17.29 -10.79 -5.09
CA LEU A 84 16.92 -10.61 -6.49
C LEU A 84 15.71 -11.46 -6.89
N ILE A 85 15.73 -12.75 -6.54
CA ILE A 85 14.61 -13.66 -6.80
C ILE A 85 13.35 -13.14 -6.11
N LEU A 86 13.43 -12.78 -4.83
CA LEU A 86 12.29 -12.25 -4.08
C LEU A 86 11.77 -10.94 -4.67
N GLY A 87 12.66 -10.00 -4.99
CA GLY A 87 12.30 -8.72 -5.60
C GLY A 87 11.64 -8.88 -6.96
N LEU A 88 12.17 -9.75 -7.81
CA LEU A 88 11.57 -10.09 -9.10
C LEU A 88 10.21 -10.78 -8.93
N LEU A 89 10.04 -11.64 -7.93
CA LEU A 89 8.74 -12.23 -7.61
C LEU A 89 7.72 -11.16 -7.22
N PHE A 90 8.10 -10.15 -6.43
CA PHE A 90 7.22 -9.03 -6.08
C PHE A 90 6.85 -8.17 -7.29
N LEU A 91 7.80 -7.88 -8.19
CA LEU A 91 7.52 -7.14 -9.42
C LEU A 91 6.69 -7.95 -10.42
N LEU A 92 6.95 -9.26 -10.52
CA LEU A 92 6.15 -10.18 -11.32
C LEU A 92 4.72 -10.28 -10.77
N TRP A 93 4.56 -10.31 -9.44
CA TRP A 93 3.26 -10.26 -8.79
C TRP A 93 2.50 -8.97 -9.08
N LEU A 94 3.19 -7.83 -9.14
CA LEU A 94 2.59 -6.56 -9.54
C LEU A 94 2.09 -6.62 -11.00
N LYS A 95 2.89 -7.22 -11.89
CA LYS A 95 2.50 -7.43 -13.29
C LYS A 95 1.31 -8.40 -13.43
N LEU A 96 1.25 -9.42 -12.58
CA LEU A 96 0.17 -10.42 -12.55
C LEU A 96 -1.09 -9.91 -11.83
N ARG A 97 -0.98 -8.94 -10.92
CA ARG A 97 -2.10 -8.29 -10.22
C ARG A 97 -2.04 -6.76 -10.30
N PRO A 98 -2.34 -6.19 -11.48
CA PRO A 98 -2.45 -4.75 -11.69
C PRO A 98 -3.53 -4.13 -10.81
N THR A 99 -3.42 -2.84 -10.58
CA THR A 99 -4.23 -2.14 -9.60
C THR A 99 -4.97 -1.05 -10.33
N GLU A 100 -6.30 -1.13 -10.31
CA GLU A 100 -7.15 -0.28 -11.12
C GLU A 100 -6.90 1.19 -10.72
N PRO A 101 -6.83 2.19 -11.64
CA PRO A 101 -6.42 3.61 -11.39
C PRO A 101 -7.59 4.60 -11.24
N PRO A 102 -7.58 5.60 -10.30
CA PRO A 102 -8.75 6.28 -9.69
C PRO A 102 -9.89 6.63 -10.69
N GLU A 103 -11.16 6.34 -10.38
CA GLU A 103 -12.28 6.78 -11.23
C GLU A 103 -12.49 8.25 -10.89
N VAL A 104 -12.12 9.12 -11.83
CA VAL A 104 -12.39 10.56 -11.72
C VAL A 104 -13.89 10.75 -11.95
N THR A 105 -14.66 10.93 -10.89
CA THR A 105 -16.09 11.19 -10.98
C THR A 105 -16.35 12.59 -11.51
N GLU A 106 -17.40 12.78 -12.32
CA GLU A 106 -17.79 14.08 -12.88
C GLU A 106 -18.11 15.16 -11.82
N GLU A 107 -18.31 14.76 -10.56
CA GLU A 107 -18.41 15.69 -9.43
C GLU A 107 -17.08 16.40 -9.14
N ASP A 108 -15.94 15.72 -9.28
CA ASP A 108 -14.59 16.27 -9.08
C ASP A 108 -14.24 17.32 -10.17
N VAL A 109 -14.83 17.16 -11.36
CA VAL A 109 -14.70 18.10 -12.49
C VAL A 109 -15.68 19.28 -12.36
N ARG A 110 -16.82 19.10 -11.69
CA ARG A 110 -17.83 20.16 -11.47
C ARG A 110 -17.50 21.07 -10.29
N GLU A 111 -16.83 20.59 -9.25
CA GLU A 111 -16.42 21.43 -8.11
C GLU A 111 -15.21 22.34 -8.39
N GLN A 112 -14.43 22.06 -9.44
CA GLN A 112 -13.27 22.90 -9.82
C GLN A 112 -13.57 24.06 -10.77
N LYS A 113 -14.83 24.30 -11.15
CA LYS A 113 -15.23 25.34 -12.13
C LYS A 113 -16.30 26.28 -11.59
#